data_AF-A0A7X6TTG7-F1
#
_entry.id   AF-A0A7X6TTG7-F1
#
_cell.length_a   1.000
_cell.length_b   1.000
_cell.length_c   1.000
_cell.angle_alpha   90.00
_cell.angle_beta   90.00
_cell.angle_gamma   90.00
#
_symmetry.space_group_name_H-M   'P 1'
#
loop_
_entity.id
_entity.type
_entity.pdbx_description
1 polymer ?
#
loop_
_entity_poly.entity_id
_entity_poly.type
_entity_poly.pdbx_seq_one_letter_code
_entity_poly.pdbx_strand_id
1 'polypeptide(L)'
;MELSVPKTLSHDQKEGIAIASDEGEEINISTIYFMEGGRPEKSSQFEILLEEPLDLGKDYMVTVQGYREKVISLSGVFSTQAFEKEYHYDGELGALYEKEQTTFKLWSPVATNVTLHLFTKGNEGEQISETPMTLKDKGVWETVVEGDQNGIYYTYAVENKGESKEAVDPYARAVGVNGLRAMVVDLEKTNPEGWNSEEKPDVISTNEAIIYELHWSRFVHW
;
A
#
# COMPACT_ATOMS: atom_id res chain seq x y z
N MET A 1 -4.52 17.50 7.01
CA MET A 1 -3.67 18.39 6.20
C MET A 1 -3.52 19.70 6.94
N GLU A 2 -2.30 20.12 7.28
CA GLU A 2 -2.07 21.47 7.81
C GLU A 2 -1.90 22.45 6.63
N LEU A 3 -2.92 23.25 6.37
CA LEU A 3 -2.74 24.53 5.69
C LEU A 3 -2.29 25.54 6.74
N SER A 4 -1.37 26.44 6.40
CA SER A 4 -0.88 27.53 7.27
C SER A 4 -0.98 28.84 6.50
N VAL A 5 -2.15 29.50 6.51
CA VAL A 5 -2.35 30.82 5.86
C VAL A 5 -3.24 31.76 6.67
N PRO A 6 -2.73 32.87 7.25
CA PRO A 6 -3.51 33.75 8.13
C PRO A 6 -4.60 34.52 7.35
N LYS A 7 -5.89 34.20 7.59
CA LYS A 7 -7.04 34.89 6.95
C LYS A 7 -8.07 35.41 7.96
N THR A 8 -8.51 36.67 7.80
CA THR A 8 -9.66 37.25 8.51
C THR A 8 -10.96 36.57 8.11
N LEU A 9 -11.58 35.77 8.98
CA LEU A 9 -12.83 35.06 8.68
C LEU A 9 -14.02 35.73 9.40
N SER A 10 -14.91 36.37 8.64
CA SER A 10 -16.13 36.98 9.17
C SER A 10 -17.13 35.91 9.63
N HIS A 11 -17.93 36.31 10.61
CA HIS A 11 -18.52 35.45 11.64
C HIS A 11 -19.67 34.52 11.22
N ASP A 12 -19.98 34.42 9.92
CA ASP A 12 -21.05 33.55 9.45
C ASP A 12 -20.74 33.00 8.07
N GLN A 13 -21.01 31.70 7.95
CA GLN A 13 -21.00 30.88 6.74
C GLN A 13 -19.65 30.40 6.26
N LYS A 14 -19.73 29.30 5.51
CA LYS A 14 -18.71 28.51 4.83
C LYS A 14 -17.91 29.33 3.78
N GLU A 15 -17.80 30.65 3.95
CA GLU A 15 -17.56 31.67 2.93
C GLU A 15 -16.13 31.64 2.40
N GLY A 16 -16.03 30.89 1.31
CA GLY A 16 -14.90 30.88 0.43
C GLY A 16 -14.08 29.61 0.49
N ILE A 17 -14.38 28.66 1.38
CA ILE A 17 -13.74 27.34 1.34
C ILE A 17 -14.66 26.36 0.64
N ALA A 18 -14.23 25.85 -0.50
CA ALA A 18 -14.89 24.77 -1.22
C ALA A 18 -13.94 23.60 -1.36
N ILE A 19 -14.48 22.39 -1.30
CA ILE A 19 -13.74 21.17 -1.63
C ILE A 19 -14.48 20.52 -2.80
N ALA A 20 -13.75 20.16 -3.85
CA ALA A 20 -14.30 19.46 -4.98
C ALA A 20 -13.40 18.29 -5.37
N SER A 21 -13.99 17.23 -5.92
CA SER A 21 -13.24 16.18 -6.60
C SER A 21 -12.64 16.69 -7.91
N ASP A 22 -11.70 15.95 -8.46
CA ASP A 22 -11.17 16.10 -9.81
C ASP A 22 -12.24 16.01 -10.92
N GLU A 23 -13.35 15.33 -10.64
CA GLU A 23 -14.54 15.24 -11.52
C GLU A 23 -15.49 16.45 -11.37
N GLY A 24 -15.20 17.38 -10.46
CA GLY A 24 -16.02 18.56 -10.19
C GLY A 24 -17.20 18.31 -9.24
N GLU A 25 -17.21 17.18 -8.54
CA GLU A 25 -18.20 16.87 -7.50
C GLU A 25 -17.89 17.68 -6.24
N GLU A 26 -18.85 18.48 -5.77
CA GLU A 26 -18.67 19.31 -4.57
C GLU A 26 -18.85 18.48 -3.30
N ILE A 27 -17.90 18.61 -2.37
CA ILE A 27 -17.87 17.87 -1.10
C ILE A 27 -18.41 18.74 0.03
N ASN A 28 -19.44 18.23 0.71
CA ASN A 28 -20.11 18.96 1.77
C ASN A 28 -19.26 19.06 3.04
N ILE A 29 -19.02 20.30 3.45
CA ILE A 29 -18.33 20.62 4.70
C ILE A 29 -19.35 20.72 5.85
N SER A 30 -19.15 19.89 6.88
CA SER A 30 -19.92 19.93 8.11
C SER A 30 -19.50 21.11 8.99
N THR A 31 -18.22 21.22 9.32
CA THR A 31 -17.71 22.23 10.27
C THR A 31 -16.23 22.54 10.03
N ILE A 32 -15.80 23.75 10.38
CA ILE A 32 -14.39 24.16 10.35
C ILE A 32 -13.96 24.56 11.77
N TYR A 33 -12.86 23.99 12.26
CA TYR A 33 -12.26 24.30 13.57
C TYR A 33 -10.96 25.08 13.39
N PHE A 34 -10.77 26.12 14.22
CA PHE A 34 -9.51 26.88 14.26
C PHE A 34 -8.65 26.41 15.43
N MET A 35 -7.38 26.10 15.16
CA MET A 35 -6.49 25.48 16.15
C MET A 35 -5.99 26.45 17.23
N GLU A 36 -6.08 27.76 17.02
CA GLU A 36 -5.57 28.77 17.97
C GLU A 36 -6.46 28.99 19.21
N GLY A 37 -7.61 28.30 19.32
CA GLY A 37 -8.56 28.47 20.43
C GLY A 37 -9.37 29.76 20.33
N GLY A 38 -10.70 29.65 20.41
CA GLY A 38 -11.62 30.77 20.20
C GLY A 38 -12.00 30.97 18.72
N ARG A 39 -12.44 32.18 18.35
CA ARG A 39 -12.76 32.58 16.96
C ARG A 39 -11.72 33.62 16.51
N PRO A 40 -10.48 33.20 16.19
CA PRO A 40 -9.43 34.14 15.81
C PRO A 40 -9.84 34.87 14.54
N GLU A 41 -9.53 36.17 14.47
CA GLU A 41 -9.70 36.90 13.22
C GLU A 41 -8.86 36.22 12.14
N LYS A 42 -7.57 36.00 12.36
CA LYS A 42 -6.67 35.31 11.41
C LYS A 42 -6.17 33.99 11.99
N SER A 43 -6.38 32.88 11.29
CA SER A 43 -5.69 31.61 11.60
C SER A 43 -4.96 31.12 10.37
N SER A 44 -3.76 30.59 10.57
CA SER A 44 -3.06 29.87 9.52
C SER A 44 -3.51 28.42 9.43
N GLN A 45 -3.79 27.77 10.56
CA GLN A 45 -4.17 26.35 10.65
C GLN A 45 -5.63 26.15 11.02
N PHE A 46 -6.29 25.26 10.29
CA PHE A 46 -7.69 24.90 10.53
C PHE A 46 -7.93 23.43 10.16
N GLU A 47 -8.90 22.82 10.84
CA GLU A 47 -9.38 21.48 10.55
C GLU A 47 -10.77 21.57 9.90
N ILE A 48 -10.99 20.79 8.84
CA ILE A 48 -12.29 20.71 8.16
C ILE A 48 -12.88 19.34 8.44
N LEU A 49 -14.06 19.33 9.04
CA LEU A 49 -14.90 18.14 9.20
C LEU A 49 -15.89 18.09 8.03
N LEU A 50 -15.92 16.97 7.33
CA LEU A 50 -16.81 16.71 6.19
C LEU A 50 -18.09 16.01 6.66
N GLU A 51 -19.16 16.14 5.89
CA GLU A 51 -20.42 15.41 6.15
C GLU A 51 -20.27 13.93 5.83
N GLU A 52 -19.51 13.60 4.79
CA GLU A 52 -19.22 12.23 4.35
C GLU A 52 -17.70 12.01 4.21
N PRO A 53 -17.20 10.78 4.43
CA PRO A 53 -15.80 10.47 4.23
C PRO A 53 -15.39 10.63 2.76
N LEU A 54 -14.16 11.05 2.52
CA LEU A 54 -13.59 11.12 1.17
C LEU A 54 -13.37 9.71 0.62
N ASP A 55 -13.63 9.55 -0.67
CA ASP A 55 -13.21 8.37 -1.43
C ASP A 55 -11.69 8.46 -1.67
N LEU A 56 -10.94 7.52 -1.11
CA LEU A 56 -9.49 7.53 -1.19
C LEU A 56 -8.95 7.28 -2.62
N GLY A 57 -9.81 6.78 -3.52
CA GLY A 57 -9.50 6.58 -4.93
C GLY A 57 -9.58 7.85 -5.79
N LYS A 58 -10.11 8.97 -5.25
CA LYS A 58 -10.25 10.23 -5.97
C LYS A 58 -9.22 11.28 -5.55
N ASP A 59 -9.03 12.27 -6.41
CA ASP A 59 -8.30 13.49 -6.07
C ASP A 59 -9.26 14.60 -5.66
N TYR A 60 -8.83 15.41 -4.70
CA TYR A 60 -9.62 16.52 -4.20
C TYR A 60 -8.79 17.80 -4.20
N MET A 61 -9.46 18.91 -4.46
CA MET A 61 -8.89 20.24 -4.36
C MET A 61 -9.65 21.03 -3.32
N VAL A 62 -8.91 21.80 -2.52
CA VAL A 62 -9.48 22.84 -1.67
C VAL A 62 -9.24 24.19 -2.30
N THR A 63 -10.32 24.95 -2.48
CA THR A 63 -10.30 26.32 -2.96
C THR A 63 -10.63 27.22 -1.79
N VAL A 64 -9.78 28.23 -1.54
CA VAL A 64 -10.03 29.26 -0.54
C VAL A 64 -10.14 30.60 -1.26
N GLN A 65 -11.27 31.29 -1.16
CA GLN A 65 -11.51 32.57 -1.81
C GLN A 65 -10.41 33.58 -1.42
N GLY A 66 -9.80 34.16 -2.46
CA GLY A 66 -8.64 35.05 -2.34
C GLY A 66 -7.28 34.34 -2.42
N TYR A 67 -7.26 33.02 -2.53
CA TYR A 67 -6.05 32.19 -2.62
C TYR A 67 -6.11 31.25 -3.81
N ARG A 68 -4.97 30.65 -4.12
CA ARG A 68 -4.90 29.59 -5.13
C ARG A 68 -5.46 28.29 -4.57
N GLU A 69 -6.00 27.50 -5.47
CA GLU A 69 -6.44 26.14 -5.18
C GLU A 69 -5.25 25.26 -4.80
N LYS A 70 -5.49 24.26 -3.97
CA LYS A 70 -4.46 23.31 -3.53
C LYS A 70 -5.01 21.90 -3.53
N VAL A 71 -4.23 20.96 -4.06
CA VAL A 71 -4.54 19.53 -4.01
C VAL A 71 -4.47 19.02 -2.57
N ILE A 72 -5.46 18.22 -2.18
CA ILE A 72 -5.53 17.55 -0.89
C ILE A 72 -4.66 16.28 -0.94
N SER A 73 -3.55 16.29 -0.20
CA SER A 73 -2.76 15.09 0.11
C SER A 73 -3.50 14.20 1.11
N LEU A 74 -3.79 12.97 0.67
CA LEU A 74 -4.37 11.91 1.50
C LEU A 74 -3.31 11.11 2.30
N SER A 75 -2.02 11.44 2.17
CA SER A 75 -0.93 10.67 2.79
C SER A 75 -1.08 10.49 4.31
N GLY A 76 -1.64 11.48 5.01
CA GLY A 76 -1.87 11.39 6.45
C GLY A 76 -2.98 10.42 6.84
N VAL A 77 -3.89 10.07 5.93
CA VAL A 77 -5.01 9.15 6.20
C VAL A 77 -4.52 7.74 6.48
N PHE A 78 -3.47 7.29 5.78
CA PHE A 78 -2.92 5.93 5.89
C PHE A 78 -2.36 5.59 7.27
N SER A 79 -2.02 6.59 8.08
CA SER A 79 -1.54 6.41 9.46
C SER A 79 -2.63 6.58 10.53
N THR A 80 -3.89 6.73 10.13
CA THR A 80 -4.99 6.93 11.09
C THR A 80 -5.53 5.60 11.61
N GLN A 81 -6.00 5.59 12.86
CA GLN A 81 -6.69 4.43 13.44
C GLN A 81 -7.96 4.06 12.68
N ALA A 82 -8.63 5.03 12.05
CA ALA A 82 -9.82 4.78 11.24
C ALA A 82 -9.47 3.96 10.00
N PHE A 83 -8.41 4.35 9.28
CA PHE A 83 -7.92 3.61 8.12
C PHE A 83 -7.41 2.21 8.50
N GLU A 84 -6.64 2.11 9.58
CA GLU A 84 -6.18 0.83 10.12
C GLU A 84 -7.38 -0.08 10.44
N LYS A 85 -8.36 0.40 11.21
CA LYS A 85 -9.56 -0.37 11.54
C LYS A 85 -10.35 -0.82 10.31
N GLU A 86 -10.43 0.03 9.29
CA GLU A 86 -11.20 -0.27 8.08
C GLU A 86 -10.50 -1.28 7.19
N TYR A 87 -9.20 -1.13 6.94
CA TYR A 87 -8.46 -1.89 5.93
C TYR A 87 -7.46 -2.90 6.48
N HIS A 88 -7.35 -3.06 7.80
CA HIS A 88 -6.53 -4.11 8.39
C HIS A 88 -6.95 -5.51 7.90
N TYR A 89 -5.96 -6.28 7.47
CA TYR A 89 -6.15 -7.64 6.96
C TYR A 89 -5.16 -8.59 7.64
N ASP A 90 -5.70 -9.58 8.34
CA ASP A 90 -4.94 -10.60 9.08
C ASP A 90 -4.65 -11.87 8.26
N GLY A 91 -5.17 -11.96 7.04
CA GLY A 91 -5.01 -13.14 6.20
C GLY A 91 -3.65 -13.18 5.48
N GLU A 92 -3.40 -14.30 4.80
CA GLU A 92 -2.19 -14.46 4.00
C GLU A 92 -2.21 -13.58 2.75
N LEU A 93 -1.06 -13.05 2.39
CA LEU A 93 -0.83 -12.22 1.21
C LEU A 93 0.33 -12.79 0.38
N GLY A 94 0.42 -12.34 -0.87
CA GLY A 94 1.41 -12.80 -1.83
C GLY A 94 0.89 -13.91 -2.76
N ALA A 95 1.82 -14.62 -3.40
CA ALA A 95 1.53 -15.81 -4.20
C ALA A 95 1.46 -17.06 -3.32
N LEU A 96 0.25 -17.54 -3.09
CA LEU A 96 -0.05 -18.77 -2.33
C LEU A 96 -0.10 -19.94 -3.32
N TYR A 97 1.03 -20.64 -3.41
CA TYR A 97 1.23 -21.73 -4.36
C TYR A 97 0.62 -23.04 -3.85
N GLU A 98 -0.17 -23.67 -4.72
CA GLU A 98 -0.52 -25.07 -4.69
C GLU A 98 -0.17 -25.69 -6.06
N LYS A 99 -0.05 -27.02 -6.13
CA LYS A 99 0.40 -27.66 -7.38
C LYS A 99 -0.63 -27.50 -8.51
N GLU A 100 -1.91 -27.48 -8.17
CA GLU A 100 -3.00 -27.38 -9.13
C GLU A 100 -3.40 -25.94 -9.45
N GLN A 101 -3.01 -24.96 -8.62
CA GLN A 101 -3.32 -23.54 -8.81
C GLN A 101 -2.46 -22.63 -7.94
N THR A 102 -2.36 -21.35 -8.27
CA THR A 102 -1.79 -20.33 -7.38
C THR A 102 -2.78 -19.20 -7.15
N THR A 103 -3.00 -18.85 -5.88
CA THR A 103 -3.82 -17.70 -5.50
C THR A 103 -2.92 -16.51 -5.24
N PHE A 104 -3.14 -15.41 -5.96
CA PHE A 104 -2.40 -14.17 -5.81
C PHE A 104 -3.23 -13.19 -5.01
N LYS A 105 -2.65 -12.65 -3.94
CA LYS A 105 -3.31 -11.67 -3.06
C LYS A 105 -2.43 -10.46 -2.82
N LEU A 106 -2.92 -9.27 -3.15
CA LEU A 106 -2.23 -8.01 -2.94
C LEU A 106 -3.10 -7.06 -2.11
N TRP A 107 -2.57 -6.56 -1.00
CA TRP A 107 -3.24 -5.49 -0.24
C TRP A 107 -2.95 -4.14 -0.90
N SER A 108 -3.99 -3.52 -1.48
CA SER A 108 -3.91 -2.21 -2.12
C SER A 108 -5.28 -1.50 -2.02
N PRO A 109 -5.65 -1.02 -0.82
CA PRO A 109 -7.02 -0.56 -0.51
C PRO A 109 -7.47 0.68 -1.28
N VAL A 110 -6.53 1.48 -1.78
CA VAL A 110 -6.80 2.71 -2.53
C VAL A 110 -6.71 2.54 -4.05
N ALA A 111 -6.30 1.35 -4.52
CA ALA A 111 -6.23 1.07 -5.94
C ALA A 111 -7.64 1.05 -6.53
N THR A 112 -7.75 1.55 -7.75
CA THR A 112 -8.98 1.47 -8.55
C THR A 112 -9.00 0.22 -9.41
N ASN A 113 -7.81 -0.29 -9.78
CA ASN A 113 -7.66 -1.52 -10.53
C ASN A 113 -6.30 -2.17 -10.21
N VAL A 114 -6.25 -3.50 -10.23
CA VAL A 114 -5.01 -4.27 -10.13
C VAL A 114 -5.03 -5.39 -11.16
N THR A 115 -3.96 -5.47 -11.95
CA THR A 115 -3.75 -6.53 -12.95
C THR A 115 -2.51 -7.31 -12.60
N LEU A 116 -2.63 -8.64 -12.57
CA LEU A 116 -1.50 -9.57 -12.46
C LEU A 116 -0.86 -9.76 -13.82
N HIS A 117 0.46 -9.56 -13.92
CA HIS A 117 1.25 -9.89 -15.11
C HIS A 117 2.13 -11.10 -14.83
N LEU A 118 2.15 -12.08 -15.74
CA LEU A 118 2.99 -13.28 -15.64
C LEU A 118 4.11 -13.28 -16.69
N PHE A 119 5.25 -13.86 -16.34
CA PHE A 119 6.45 -13.92 -17.16
C PHE A 119 7.17 -15.26 -17.00
N THR A 120 7.89 -15.68 -18.06
CA THR A 120 8.75 -16.88 -18.02
C THR A 120 10.17 -16.61 -17.52
N LYS A 121 10.56 -15.33 -17.45
CA LYS A 121 11.91 -14.90 -17.05
C LYS A 121 11.85 -13.78 -16.00
N GLY A 122 12.86 -13.71 -15.15
CA GLY A 122 12.88 -12.80 -14.00
C GLY A 122 13.35 -11.37 -14.25
N ASN A 123 13.85 -11.03 -15.45
CA ASN A 123 14.49 -9.72 -15.70
C ASN A 123 14.34 -9.18 -17.14
N GLU A 124 13.78 -9.98 -18.04
CA GLU A 124 13.62 -9.63 -19.46
C GLU A 124 12.47 -10.43 -20.07
N GLY A 125 12.10 -10.12 -21.32
CA GLY A 125 11.00 -10.80 -22.00
C GLY A 125 9.62 -10.20 -21.69
N GLU A 126 8.71 -10.44 -22.61
CA GLU A 126 7.35 -9.90 -22.59
C GLU A 126 6.45 -10.65 -21.60
N GLN A 127 5.39 -9.97 -21.18
CA GLN A 127 4.31 -10.59 -20.43
C GLN A 127 3.67 -11.71 -21.24
N ILE A 128 3.50 -12.87 -20.63
CA ILE A 128 2.83 -14.02 -21.26
C ILE A 128 1.34 -14.10 -20.94
N SER A 129 0.93 -13.40 -19.88
CA SER A 129 -0.47 -13.30 -19.46
C SER A 129 -0.67 -12.04 -18.66
N GLU A 130 -1.84 -11.44 -18.81
CA GLU A 130 -2.37 -10.40 -17.94
C GLU A 130 -3.74 -10.88 -17.42
N THR A 131 -3.98 -10.73 -16.12
CA THR A 131 -5.23 -11.16 -15.49
C THR A 131 -5.72 -10.07 -14.53
N PRO A 132 -6.87 -9.44 -14.79
CA PRO A 132 -7.49 -8.53 -13.84
C PRO A 132 -7.77 -9.23 -12.51
N MET A 133 -7.45 -8.56 -11.41
CA MET A 133 -7.75 -9.04 -10.07
C MET A 133 -9.11 -8.51 -9.60
N THR A 134 -9.74 -9.22 -8.67
CA THR A 134 -11.00 -8.80 -8.08
C THR A 134 -10.74 -8.21 -6.70
N LEU A 135 -11.26 -7.00 -6.46
CA LEU A 135 -11.27 -6.40 -5.12
C LEU A 135 -12.16 -7.23 -4.19
N LYS A 136 -11.60 -7.62 -3.05
CA LYS A 136 -12.25 -8.34 -1.95
C LYS A 136 -12.35 -7.42 -0.72
N ASP A 137 -12.69 -8.00 0.41
CA ASP A 137 -12.75 -7.30 1.69
C ASP A 137 -11.39 -6.69 2.06
N LYS A 138 -11.43 -5.62 2.87
CA LYS A 138 -10.24 -4.99 3.48
C LYS A 138 -9.19 -4.49 2.48
N GLY A 139 -9.59 -4.24 1.23
CA GLY A 139 -8.67 -3.70 0.22
C GLY A 139 -7.74 -4.73 -0.39
N VAL A 140 -8.06 -6.02 -0.26
CA VAL A 140 -7.28 -7.11 -0.84
C VAL A 140 -7.76 -7.37 -2.26
N TRP A 141 -6.83 -7.34 -3.20
CA TRP A 141 -7.04 -7.77 -4.58
C TRP A 141 -6.66 -9.23 -4.71
N GLU A 142 -7.53 -10.03 -5.32
CA GLU A 142 -7.35 -11.48 -5.43
C GLU A 142 -7.61 -11.98 -6.84
N THR A 143 -6.78 -12.92 -7.30
CA THR A 143 -7.06 -13.76 -8.47
C THR A 143 -6.46 -15.15 -8.29
N VAL A 144 -7.00 -16.14 -9.01
CA VAL A 144 -6.53 -17.52 -9.01
C VAL A 144 -6.10 -17.88 -10.42
N VAL A 145 -4.89 -18.44 -10.55
CA VAL A 145 -4.37 -18.96 -11.81
C VAL A 145 -4.23 -20.47 -11.69
N GLU A 146 -4.98 -21.18 -12.52
CA GLU A 146 -4.97 -22.64 -12.58
C GLU A 146 -3.65 -23.18 -13.13
N GLY A 147 -3.28 -24.39 -12.69
CA GLY A 147 -2.07 -25.11 -13.07
C GLY A 147 -0.88 -24.84 -12.15
N ASP A 148 0.19 -25.62 -12.39
CA ASP A 148 1.46 -25.50 -11.66
C ASP A 148 2.20 -24.23 -12.10
N GLN A 149 2.17 -23.20 -11.26
CA GLN A 149 2.85 -21.93 -11.50
C GLN A 149 4.25 -21.88 -10.89
N ASN A 150 4.78 -22.98 -10.34
CA ASN A 150 6.11 -22.97 -9.73
C ASN A 150 7.19 -22.54 -10.75
N GLY A 151 7.96 -21.51 -10.39
CA GLY A 151 8.99 -20.92 -11.25
C GLY A 151 8.50 -19.83 -12.21
N ILE A 152 7.19 -19.55 -12.24
CA ILE A 152 6.63 -18.42 -13.01
C ILE A 152 6.93 -17.11 -12.27
N TYR A 153 7.33 -16.10 -13.04
CA TYR A 153 7.59 -14.76 -12.52
C TYR A 153 6.36 -13.88 -12.67
N TYR A 154 6.22 -12.89 -11.80
CA TYR A 154 5.07 -11.99 -11.83
C TYR A 154 5.35 -10.60 -11.27
N THR A 155 4.49 -9.67 -11.66
CA THR A 155 4.36 -8.30 -11.13
C THR A 155 2.88 -7.93 -11.07
N TYR A 156 2.57 -6.84 -10.39
CA TYR A 156 1.24 -6.23 -10.41
C TYR A 156 1.30 -4.87 -11.09
N ALA A 157 0.41 -4.61 -12.04
CA ALA A 157 0.09 -3.26 -12.46
C ALA A 157 -1.02 -2.73 -11.56
N VAL A 158 -0.68 -1.76 -10.71
CA VAL A 158 -1.59 -1.15 -9.74
C VAL A 158 -1.97 0.24 -10.26
N GLU A 159 -3.27 0.44 -10.47
CA GLU A 159 -3.82 1.72 -10.89
C GLU A 159 -4.36 2.49 -9.69
N ASN A 160 -3.91 3.73 -9.54
CA ASN A 160 -4.44 4.69 -8.57
C ASN A 160 -4.66 6.01 -9.31
N LYS A 161 -5.87 6.58 -9.23
CA LYS A 161 -6.16 7.93 -9.77
C LYS A 161 -5.79 8.08 -11.26
N GLY A 162 -6.06 7.03 -12.05
CA GLY A 162 -5.73 6.99 -13.47
C GLY A 162 -4.23 6.80 -13.80
N GLU A 163 -3.35 6.74 -12.81
CA GLU A 163 -1.94 6.37 -12.99
C GLU A 163 -1.74 4.88 -12.71
N SER A 164 -1.29 4.13 -13.71
CA SER A 164 -0.86 2.74 -13.54
C SER A 164 0.64 2.66 -13.30
N LYS A 165 1.03 1.93 -12.25
CA LYS A 165 2.44 1.66 -11.90
C LYS A 165 2.64 0.16 -11.73
N GLU A 166 3.74 -0.33 -12.30
CA GLU A 166 4.16 -1.71 -12.11
C GLU A 166 4.93 -1.85 -10.80
N ALA A 167 4.57 -2.86 -10.01
CA ALA A 167 5.14 -3.14 -8.70
C ALA A 167 5.46 -4.63 -8.54
N VAL A 168 6.53 -4.90 -7.83
CA VAL A 168 6.90 -6.25 -7.38
C VAL A 168 6.14 -6.55 -6.09
N ASP A 169 5.72 -7.79 -5.91
CA ASP A 169 4.98 -8.22 -4.73
C ASP A 169 5.82 -7.97 -3.45
N PRO A 170 5.34 -7.14 -2.50
CA PRO A 170 6.06 -6.93 -1.23
C PRO A 170 6.12 -8.19 -0.36
N TYR A 171 5.28 -9.19 -0.64
CA TYR A 171 5.24 -10.50 0.01
C TYR A 171 5.96 -11.59 -0.80
N ALA A 172 6.71 -11.22 -1.85
CA ALA A 172 7.46 -12.15 -2.67
C ALA A 172 8.44 -12.99 -1.82
N ARG A 173 8.32 -14.31 -1.92
CA ARG A 173 9.23 -15.27 -1.25
C ARG A 173 10.46 -15.60 -2.09
N ALA A 174 10.40 -15.35 -3.39
CA ALA A 174 11.52 -15.45 -4.33
C ALA A 174 11.40 -14.36 -5.39
N VAL A 175 12.54 -13.96 -5.96
CA VAL A 175 12.61 -12.89 -6.97
C VAL A 175 13.60 -13.24 -8.08
N GLY A 176 13.39 -12.63 -9.24
CA GLY A 176 14.32 -12.66 -10.36
C GLY A 176 15.57 -11.81 -10.14
N VAL A 177 16.38 -11.68 -11.19
CA VAL A 177 17.62 -10.90 -11.15
C VAL A 177 17.31 -9.46 -10.75
N ASN A 178 18.06 -8.95 -9.75
CA ASN A 178 17.90 -7.60 -9.18
C ASN A 178 16.53 -7.31 -8.57
N GLY A 179 15.70 -8.32 -8.29
CA GLY A 179 14.39 -8.12 -7.69
C GLY A 179 13.38 -7.46 -8.60
N LEU A 180 13.57 -7.50 -9.94
CA LEU A 180 12.69 -6.81 -10.89
C LEU A 180 11.32 -7.48 -11.05
N ARG A 181 11.21 -8.77 -10.74
CA ARG A 181 9.97 -9.56 -10.77
C ARG A 181 9.96 -10.52 -9.59
N ALA A 182 8.79 -10.73 -9.00
CA ALA A 182 8.58 -11.79 -8.03
C ALA A 182 8.53 -13.15 -8.75
N MET A 183 8.75 -14.26 -8.02
CA MET A 183 8.62 -15.61 -8.55
C MET A 183 7.75 -16.45 -7.63
N VAL A 184 6.81 -17.20 -8.20
CA VAL A 184 6.06 -18.24 -7.49
C VAL A 184 7.02 -19.38 -7.20
N VAL A 185 7.09 -19.83 -5.95
CA VAL A 185 8.02 -20.87 -5.51
C VAL A 185 7.35 -21.88 -4.61
N ASP A 186 7.58 -23.16 -4.93
CA ASP A 186 7.29 -24.29 -4.06
C ASP A 186 8.39 -24.42 -3.00
N LEU A 187 8.15 -23.85 -1.81
CA LEU A 187 9.13 -23.85 -0.71
C LEU A 187 9.42 -25.26 -0.17
N GLU A 188 8.48 -26.19 -0.24
CA GLU A 188 8.69 -27.56 0.27
C GLU A 188 9.80 -28.28 -0.50
N LYS A 189 10.00 -27.93 -1.78
CA LYS A 189 11.10 -28.44 -2.61
C LYS A 189 12.46 -27.82 -2.31
N THR A 190 12.54 -26.81 -1.43
CA THR A 190 13.80 -26.09 -1.14
C THR A 190 14.52 -26.62 0.11
N ASN A 191 13.88 -27.48 0.89
CA ASN A 191 14.47 -28.06 2.09
C ASN A 191 15.59 -29.06 1.71
N PRO A 192 16.83 -28.92 2.22
CA PRO A 192 17.87 -29.91 2.01
C PRO A 192 17.57 -31.21 2.79
N GLU A 193 18.29 -32.28 2.43
CA GLU A 193 18.22 -33.54 3.17
C GLU A 193 18.56 -33.31 4.65
N GLY A 194 17.70 -33.81 5.54
CA GLY A 194 17.90 -33.70 6.99
C GLY A 194 17.41 -32.41 7.65
N TRP A 195 16.89 -31.43 6.89
CA TRP A 195 16.49 -30.11 7.40
C TRP A 195 15.57 -30.15 8.64
N ASN A 196 14.59 -31.07 8.63
CA ASN A 196 13.61 -31.20 9.72
C ASN A 196 14.03 -32.19 10.82
N SER A 197 15.23 -32.78 10.73
CA SER A 197 15.71 -33.82 11.64
C SER A 197 16.85 -33.39 12.57
N GLU A 198 17.23 -32.11 12.55
CA GLU A 198 18.30 -31.60 13.41
C GLU A 198 17.86 -31.47 14.87
N GLU A 199 18.64 -32.04 15.78
CA GLU A 199 18.53 -31.77 17.22
C GLU A 199 19.11 -30.39 17.52
N LYS A 200 18.23 -29.45 17.91
CA LYS A 200 18.66 -28.10 18.30
C LYS A 200 19.35 -28.16 19.68
N PRO A 201 20.43 -27.39 19.89
CA PRO A 201 21.00 -27.22 21.22
C PRO A 201 19.98 -26.67 22.21
N ASP A 202 20.19 -26.92 23.50
CA ASP A 202 19.37 -26.36 24.56
C ASP A 202 19.36 -24.83 24.50
N VAL A 203 18.19 -24.24 24.80
CA VAL A 203 18.03 -22.78 24.83
C VAL A 203 18.84 -22.22 26.00
N ILE A 204 19.91 -21.50 25.68
CA ILE A 204 20.72 -20.76 26.66
C ILE A 204 20.07 -19.43 27.04
N SER A 205 20.46 -18.86 28.17
CA SER A 205 20.02 -17.51 28.54
C SER A 205 20.70 -16.44 27.67
N THR A 206 20.06 -15.29 27.49
CA THR A 206 20.62 -14.18 26.70
C THR A 206 21.98 -13.70 27.21
N ASN A 207 22.26 -13.86 28.52
CA ASN A 207 23.52 -13.45 29.14
C ASN A 207 24.67 -14.45 28.89
N GLU A 208 24.36 -15.66 28.41
CA GLU A 208 25.34 -16.68 28.02
C GLU A 208 25.63 -16.65 26.51
N ALA A 209 24.82 -15.94 25.74
CA ALA A 209 24.98 -15.82 24.30
C ALA A 209 26.22 -14.97 23.96
N ILE A 210 27.12 -15.54 23.17
CA ILE A 210 28.22 -14.81 22.52
C ILE A 210 27.81 -14.61 21.05
N ILE A 211 27.45 -13.38 20.69
CA ILE A 211 26.97 -13.06 19.34
C ILE A 211 28.16 -12.68 18.45
N TYR A 212 28.19 -13.27 17.26
CA TYR A 212 29.18 -12.95 16.23
C TYR A 212 28.48 -12.33 15.02
N GLU A 213 28.73 -11.05 14.76
CA GLU A 213 28.21 -10.35 13.59
C GLU A 213 29.17 -10.54 12.41
N LEU A 214 28.64 -11.02 11.28
CA LEU A 214 29.40 -11.33 10.08
C LEU A 214 28.68 -10.82 8.83
N HIS A 215 29.47 -10.37 7.86
CA HIS A 215 28.99 -10.11 6.51
C HIS A 215 29.44 -11.25 5.58
N TRP A 216 28.49 -11.98 5.00
CA TRP A 216 28.78 -13.19 4.23
C TRP A 216 29.82 -12.94 3.12
N SER A 217 29.72 -11.82 2.37
CA SER A 217 30.65 -11.53 1.27
C SER A 217 32.08 -11.21 1.72
N ARG A 218 32.29 -10.86 3.00
CA ARG A 218 33.61 -10.60 3.57
C ARG A 218 34.19 -11.83 4.26
N PHE A 219 33.33 -12.75 4.69
CA PHE A 219 33.72 -13.92 5.46
C PHE A 219 34.32 -15.02 4.58
N VAL A 220 33.81 -15.20 3.37
CA VAL A 220 34.40 -16.10 2.36
C VAL A 220 35.41 -15.34 1.50
N HIS A 221 36.70 -15.64 1.67
CA HIS A 221 37.72 -15.32 0.66
C HIS A 221 37.60 -16.32 -0.49
N TRP A 222 37.33 -15.82 -1.69
CA TRP A 222 37.44 -16.56 -2.95
C TRP A 222 38.82 -16.35 -3.57
#